data_AF-A0A959T896-F1
#
_entry.id   AF-A0A959T896-F1
#
_cell.length_a   1.000
_cell.length_b   1.000
_cell.length_c   1.000
_cell.angle_alpha   90.00
_cell.angle_beta   90.00
_cell.angle_gamma   90.00
#
_symmetry.space_group_name_H-M   'P 1'
#
loop_
_entity.id
_entity.type
_entity.pdbx_description
1 polymer ?
#
loop_
_entity_poly.entity_id
_entity_poly.type
_entity_poly.pdbx_seq_one_letter_code
_entity_poly.pdbx_strand_id
1 'polypeptide(L)' 'YVQTELTGAHQATDPNAMPLAEYIAEVMDLLKEPEPPQGEILVERVKLLRHAEQKGEYDKVFGFLNPA' A
#
# COMPACT_ATOMS: atom_id res chain seq x y z
N TYR A 1 -2.70 3.33 -3.03
CA TYR A 1 -4.09 2.82 -3.01
C TYR A 1 -4.26 1.84 -4.17
N VAL A 2 -5.47 1.28 -4.36
CA VAL A 2 -5.75 0.15 -5.29
C VAL A 2 -6.74 0.60 -6.37
N GLN A 3 -6.67 0.03 -7.57
CA GLN A 3 -7.58 0.28 -8.71
C GLN A 3 -8.97 -0.30 -8.44
N THR A 4 -9.72 0.37 -7.58
CA THR A 4 -11.12 0.09 -7.28
C THR A 4 -11.97 1.31 -7.68
N GLU A 5 -13.28 1.26 -7.44
CA GLU A 5 -14.17 2.42 -7.63
C GLU A 5 -14.63 3.02 -6.29
N LEU A 6 -14.02 2.60 -5.17
CA LEU A 6 -14.48 2.92 -3.81
C LEU A 6 -14.46 4.41 -3.49
N THR A 7 -13.51 5.16 -4.05
CA THR A 7 -13.39 6.61 -3.87
C THR A 7 -13.69 7.39 -5.16
N GLY A 8 -14.27 6.73 -6.17
CA GLY A 8 -14.67 7.33 -7.45
C GLY A 8 -14.13 6.60 -8.68
N ALA A 9 -14.80 6.76 -9.82
CA ALA A 9 -14.51 6.02 -11.05
C ALA A 9 -13.07 6.25 -11.61
N HIS A 10 -12.47 7.41 -11.35
CA HIS A 10 -11.10 7.71 -11.76
C HIS A 10 -10.06 6.77 -11.12
N GLN A 11 -10.35 6.24 -9.94
CA GLN A 11 -9.45 5.37 -9.20
C GLN A 11 -9.20 4.04 -9.93
N ALA A 12 -10.20 3.53 -10.67
CA ALA A 12 -10.13 2.24 -11.36
C ALA A 12 -9.07 2.21 -12.48
N THR A 13 -8.67 3.37 -12.99
CA THR A 13 -7.71 3.50 -14.09
C THR A 13 -6.50 4.37 -13.73
N ASP A 14 -6.33 4.77 -12.47
CA ASP A 14 -5.18 5.57 -12.06
C ASP A 14 -3.89 4.74 -12.19
N PRO A 15 -2.88 5.20 -12.97
CA PRO A 15 -1.63 4.47 -13.15
C PRO A 15 -0.77 4.41 -11.89
N ASN A 16 -1.00 5.28 -10.90
CA ASN A 16 -0.30 5.25 -9.62
C ASN A 16 -0.90 4.22 -8.65
N ALA A 17 -2.16 3.82 -8.88
CA ALA A 17 -2.83 2.80 -8.10
C ALA A 17 -2.31 1.39 -8.43
N MET A 18 -2.28 0.52 -7.43
CA MET A 18 -1.98 -0.90 -7.65
C MET A 18 -3.16 -1.59 -8.35
N PRO A 19 -2.94 -2.42 -9.38
CA PRO A 19 -3.99 -3.24 -9.96
C PRO A 19 -4.68 -4.12 -8.90
N LEU A 20 -6.01 -4.18 -8.93
CA LEU A 20 -6.78 -4.92 -7.92
C LEU A 20 -6.43 -6.41 -7.91
N ALA A 21 -6.23 -7.01 -9.08
CA ALA A 21 -5.85 -8.42 -9.18
C ALA A 21 -4.50 -8.72 -8.51
N GLU A 22 -3.51 -7.84 -8.69
CA GLU A 22 -2.20 -7.98 -8.05
C GLU A 22 -2.32 -7.81 -6.53
N TYR A 23 -3.10 -6.84 -6.06
CA TYR A 23 -3.34 -6.63 -4.64
C TYR A 23 -3.99 -7.85 -3.98
N ILE A 24 -5.01 -8.43 -4.62
CA ILE A 24 -5.68 -9.64 -4.12
C ILE A 24 -4.70 -10.81 -4.08
N ALA A 25 -3.92 -11.03 -5.14
CA ALA A 25 -2.95 -12.12 -5.18
C ALA A 25 -1.93 -12.01 -4.04
N GLU A 26 -1.35 -10.83 -3.85
CA GLU A 26 -0.39 -10.58 -2.77
C GLU A 26 -0.99 -10.78 -1.38
N VAL A 27 -2.19 -10.24 -1.14
CA VAL A 27 -2.89 -10.41 0.15
C VAL A 27 -3.18 -11.90 0.43
N MET A 28 -3.66 -12.63 -0.57
CA MET A 28 -3.96 -14.05 -0.41
C MET A 28 -2.71 -14.90 -0.18
N ASP A 29 -1.56 -14.48 -0.72
CA ASP A 29 -0.27 -15.12 -0.43
C ASP A 29 0.21 -14.81 0.99
N LEU A 30 0.14 -13.55 1.43
CA LEU A 30 0.53 -13.15 2.78
C LEU A 30 -0.32 -13.84 3.87
N LEU A 31 -1.62 -14.05 3.60
CA LEU A 31 -2.53 -14.72 4.54
C LEU A 31 -2.26 -16.22 4.72
N LYS A 32 -1.40 -16.84 3.89
CA LYS A 32 -1.00 -18.24 4.07
C LYS A 32 0.00 -18.41 5.21
N GLU A 33 0.68 -17.35 5.59
CA GLU A 33 1.66 -17.37 6.67
C GLU A 33 0.95 -17.43 8.03
N PRO A 34 1.19 -18.46 8.86
CA PRO A 34 0.48 -18.63 10.14
C PRO A 34 0.89 -17.58 11.18
N GLU A 35 2.08 -16.99 11.04
CA GLU A 35 2.59 -15.94 11.92
C GLU A 35 3.23 -14.83 11.07
N PRO A 36 2.53 -13.70 10.86
CA PRO A 36 3.07 -12.59 10.09
C PRO A 36 4.32 -12.00 10.77
N PRO A 37 5.36 -11.61 10.01
CA PRO A 37 6.51 -10.91 10.57
C PRO A 37 6.08 -9.69 11.39
N GLN A 38 6.57 -9.59 12.62
CA GLN A 38 6.25 -8.50 13.55
C GLN A 38 4.74 -8.36 13.86
N GLY A 39 3.93 -9.39 13.58
CA GLY A 39 2.49 -9.39 13.80
C GLY A 39 1.70 -8.56 12.78
N GLU A 40 2.31 -8.10 11.69
CA GLU A 40 1.67 -7.26 10.69
C GLU A 40 1.63 -7.95 9.31
N ILE A 41 0.49 -7.84 8.62
CA ILE A 41 0.37 -8.21 7.20
C ILE A 41 0.57 -6.94 6.38
N LEU A 42 1.69 -6.87 5.68
CA LEU A 42 2.08 -5.71 4.90
C LEU A 42 2.36 -6.12 3.46
N VAL A 43 1.55 -5.59 2.54
CA VAL A 43 1.91 -5.62 1.11
C VAL A 43 3.19 -4.80 0.89
N GLU A 44 4.04 -5.21 -0.03
CA GLU A 44 5.37 -4.63 -0.25
C GLU A 44 5.30 -3.12 -0.45
N ARG A 45 4.34 -2.66 -1.25
CA ARG A 45 4.15 -1.22 -1.55
C ARG A 45 3.81 -0.37 -0.32
N VAL A 46 3.28 -0.95 0.77
CA VAL A 46 2.93 -0.19 1.98
C VAL A 46 4.12 0.00 2.93
N LYS A 47 5.20 -0.79 2.77
CA LYS A 47 6.34 -0.76 3.69
C LYS A 47 7.03 0.60 3.75
N LEU A 48 7.10 1.32 2.63
CA LEU A 48 7.60 2.71 2.60
C LEU A 48 6.83 3.60 3.59
N LEU A 49 5.50 3.52 3.58
CA LEU A 49 4.63 4.32 4.42
C LEU A 49 4.73 3.85 5.88
N ARG A 50 4.68 2.53 6.10
CA ARG A 50 4.71 1.91 7.43
C ARG A 50 5.99 2.24 8.21
N HIS A 51 7.13 2.31 7.53
CA HIS A 51 8.44 2.54 8.14
C HIS A 51 8.92 4.00 8.05
N ALA A 52 8.13 4.93 7.49
CA ALA A 52 8.54 6.32 7.28
C ALA A 52 8.91 7.01 8.60
N GLU A 53 8.05 6.88 9.63
CA GLU A 53 8.27 7.48 10.95
C GLU A 53 9.45 6.82 11.68
N GLN A 54 9.52 5.49 11.70
CA GLN A 54 10.64 4.72 12.26
C GLN A 54 11.99 5.12 11.65
N LYS A 55 12.04 5.47 10.36
CA LYS A 55 13.25 5.91 9.66
C LYS A 55 13.53 7.41 9.77
N GLY A 56 12.66 8.19 10.41
CA GLY A 56 12.77 9.65 10.45
C GLY A 56 12.51 10.33 9.09
N GLU A 57 11.85 9.65 8.15
CA GLU A 57 11.55 10.15 6.80
C GLU A 57 10.09 10.61 6.63
N TYR A 58 9.35 10.80 7.73
CA TYR A 58 7.91 11.11 7.69
C TYR A 58 7.58 12.30 6.76
N ASP A 59 8.21 13.45 6.97
CA ASP A 59 7.91 14.68 6.21
C ASP A 59 8.14 14.50 4.70
N LYS A 60 9.19 13.75 4.33
CA LYS A 60 9.52 13.43 2.94
C LYS A 60 8.46 12.53 2.30
N VAL A 61 8.03 11.48 3.00
CA VAL A 61 6.99 10.56 2.49
C VAL A 61 5.63 11.27 2.43
N PHE A 62 5.31 12.11 3.42
CA PHE A 62 4.09 12.92 3.42
C PHE A 62 4.03 13.86 2.21
N GLY A 63 5.12 14.60 1.93
CA GLY A 63 5.20 15.49 0.76
C GLY A 63 5.13 14.76 -0.58
N PHE A 64 5.69 13.53 -0.66
CA PHE A 64 5.56 12.69 -1.85
C PHE A 64 4.10 12.27 -2.13
N LEU A 65 3.33 11.96 -1.07
CA LEU A 65 1.92 11.57 -1.21
C LEU A 65 0.97 12.75 -1.42
N ASN A 66 1.37 13.95 -0.96
CA ASN A 66 0.56 15.16 -1.01
C ASN A 66 1.34 16.29 -1.71
N PRO A 67 1.61 16.16 -3.03
CA PRO A 67 2.23 17.24 -3.79
C PRO A 67 1.30 18.47 -3.84
N ALA A 68 1.92 19.66 -3.85
CA ALA A 68 1.21 20.94 -3.94
C ALA A 68 0.56 21.18 -5.31
#